data_AF-A0A2P7TVL4-F1
#
_entry.id   AF-A0A2P7TVL4-F1
#
_cell.length_a   1.000
_cell.length_b   1.000
_cell.length_c   1.000
_cell.angle_alpha   90.00
_cell.angle_beta   90.00
_cell.angle_gamma   90.00
#
_symmetry.space_group_name_H-M   'P 1'
#
loop_
_entity.id
_entity.type
_entity.pdbx_description
1 polymer ?
#
loop_
_entity_poly.entity_id
_entity_poly.type
_entity_poly.pdbx_seq_one_letter_code
_entity_poly.pdbx_strand_id
1 'polypeptide(L)'
;MKLAWLHILIIRSACKVALSVPQSGWRHLSGWFLPGVGLVAACCLLQISCSRNPNTNSAPNKTTKEAEAGKTNLPDAFTATLAIGSGGGFTGGTVRYIIPPDGKVTRIRTKVPQDTTVLKQLSEKELTTLQHDALKLRLNQMSFRFPGNLYYFIEYSDKDLTNTITWGDRNNPVPPDVQDFYNRAMTLIIGEE
;
A
#
# COMPACT_ATOMS: atom_id res chain seq x y z
N MET A 1 51.17 -29.91 8.74
CA MET A 1 51.66 -28.52 8.80
C MET A 1 50.43 -27.61 8.66
N LYS A 2 49.78 -27.14 9.74
CA LYS A 2 49.94 -25.81 10.41
C LYS A 2 50.19 -24.69 9.36
N LEU A 3 49.45 -23.60 9.20
CA LEU A 3 48.71 -22.68 10.09
C LEU A 3 47.48 -22.13 9.31
N ALA A 4 46.26 -21.98 9.84
CA ALA A 4 45.76 -21.15 10.95
C ALA A 4 45.63 -19.64 10.64
N TRP A 5 44.37 -19.23 10.49
CA TRP A 5 43.71 -17.99 10.99
C TRP A 5 44.28 -16.62 10.59
N LEU A 6 43.48 -15.84 9.86
CA LEU A 6 43.60 -14.38 9.83
C LEU A 6 42.29 -13.74 10.30
N HIS A 7 42.46 -12.81 11.24
CA HIS A 7 41.45 -12.25 12.14
C HIS A 7 40.48 -11.29 11.46
N ILE A 8 39.20 -11.45 11.84
CA ILE A 8 38.12 -10.47 11.69
C ILE A 8 38.34 -9.36 12.74
N LEU A 9 38.57 -8.12 12.29
CA LEU A 9 38.58 -6.92 13.15
C LEU A 9 37.27 -6.16 12.98
N ILE A 10 36.37 -6.30 13.97
CA ILE A 10 35.16 -5.49 14.12
C ILE A 10 35.55 -4.24 14.91
N ILE A 11 35.61 -3.09 14.25
CA ILE A 11 35.70 -1.79 14.93
C ILE A 11 34.26 -1.34 15.25
N ARG A 12 33.86 -1.51 16.51
CA ARG A 12 32.67 -0.88 17.09
C ARG A 12 32.94 0.61 17.29
N SER A 13 32.36 1.47 16.45
CA SER A 13 32.30 2.91 16.74
C SER A 13 30.94 3.22 17.37
N ALA A 14 30.96 3.54 18.67
CA ALA A 14 29.81 4.02 19.42
C ALA A 14 29.73 5.54 19.29
N CYS A 15 28.75 6.05 18.52
CA CYS A 15 28.40 7.47 18.55
C CYS A 15 27.44 7.74 19.72
N LYS A 16 27.99 8.25 20.82
CA LYS A 16 27.26 9.05 21.81
C LYS A 16 26.99 10.42 21.18
N VAL A 17 25.73 10.71 20.85
CA VAL A 17 25.27 12.08 20.63
C VAL A 17 24.41 12.44 21.83
N ALA A 18 25.03 13.13 22.78
CA ALA A 18 24.36 13.91 23.79
C ALA A 18 24.47 15.37 23.34
N LEU A 19 23.36 16.00 22.99
CA LEU A 19 23.26 17.45 23.00
C LEU A 19 21.92 17.84 23.63
N SER A 20 22.12 18.63 24.69
CA SER A 20 21.19 19.27 25.60
C SER A 20 20.26 20.27 24.89
N VAL A 21 18.98 20.22 25.23
CA VAL A 21 18.02 21.31 24.97
C VAL A 21 17.85 22.10 26.28
N PRO A 22 18.14 23.41 26.32
CA PRO A 22 17.88 24.21 27.50
C PRO A 22 16.41 24.65 27.57
N GLN A 23 15.80 24.46 28.75
CA GLN A 23 14.58 25.13 29.17
C GLN A 23 14.90 26.58 29.59
N SER A 24 14.16 27.55 29.06
CA SER A 24 13.82 28.83 29.70
C SER A 24 12.75 29.51 28.83
N GLY A 25 11.74 30.21 29.33
CA GLY A 25 11.31 30.49 30.69
C GLY A 25 9.89 31.07 30.63
N TRP A 26 9.10 30.81 31.67
CA TRP A 26 7.87 31.54 31.93
C TRP A 26 8.19 32.90 32.54
N ARG A 27 7.61 33.97 31.99
CA ARG A 27 7.29 35.18 32.76
C ARG A 27 5.88 35.65 32.37
N HIS A 28 5.01 35.63 33.38
CA HIS A 28 3.78 36.40 33.49
C HIS A 28 4.04 37.90 33.34
N LEU A 29 3.09 38.62 32.74
CA LEU A 29 2.63 39.99 33.02
C LEU A 29 1.30 40.13 32.24
N SER A 30 0.10 39.97 32.81
CA SER A 30 -0.68 40.84 33.71
C SER A 30 -0.92 42.27 33.20
N GLY A 31 -2.20 42.59 32.95
CA GLY A 31 -2.78 43.95 32.91
C GLY A 31 -3.40 44.33 31.57
N TRP A 32 -4.73 44.29 31.40
CA TRP A 32 -5.67 45.44 31.61
C TRP A 32 -5.73 46.34 30.34
N PHE A 33 -6.82 46.60 29.60
CA PHE A 33 -8.22 46.89 29.95
C PHE A 33 -9.15 46.85 28.69
N LEU A 34 -10.47 46.80 28.93
CA LEU A 34 -11.72 46.69 28.14
C LEU A 34 -11.98 47.69 26.97
N PRO A 35 -13.19 47.77 26.34
CA PRO A 35 -14.17 46.77 25.84
C PRO A 35 -14.63 47.05 24.39
N GLY A 36 -15.21 46.05 23.71
CA GLY A 36 -15.81 46.23 22.38
C GLY A 36 -16.98 45.27 22.15
N VAL A 37 -18.18 45.84 22.10
CA VAL A 37 -19.51 45.22 21.96
C VAL A 37 -19.64 44.44 20.65
N GLY A 38 -20.29 43.26 20.68
CA GLY A 38 -20.53 42.48 19.46
C GLY A 38 -21.37 41.22 19.64
N LEU A 39 -22.65 41.40 19.93
CA LEU A 39 -23.81 40.53 19.64
C LEU A 39 -23.81 39.05 20.12
N VAL A 40 -24.64 38.83 21.13
CA VAL A 40 -25.16 37.52 21.55
C VAL A 40 -26.15 37.02 20.49
N ALA A 41 -25.89 35.85 19.92
CA ALA A 41 -26.83 35.13 19.07
C ALA A 41 -27.99 34.61 19.93
N ALA A 42 -29.12 35.31 19.85
CA ALA A 42 -30.37 34.92 20.47
C ALA A 42 -31.00 33.74 19.72
N CYS A 43 -31.17 32.66 20.47
CA CYS A 43 -32.37 31.83 20.55
C CYS A 43 -33.44 32.04 19.47
N CYS A 44 -33.72 31.01 18.68
CA CYS A 44 -35.09 30.77 18.21
C CYS A 44 -35.35 29.27 18.05
N LEU A 45 -36.10 28.77 19.02
CA LEU A 45 -36.78 27.49 19.04
C LEU A 45 -37.79 27.41 17.90
N LEU A 46 -37.73 26.37 17.07
CA LEU A 46 -38.91 25.78 16.45
C LEU A 46 -38.77 24.26 16.45
N GLN A 47 -39.17 23.66 17.56
CA GLN A 47 -39.76 22.33 17.57
C GLN A 47 -41.18 22.47 17.02
N ILE A 48 -41.41 22.03 15.79
CA ILE A 48 -42.77 21.76 15.32
C ILE A 48 -43.06 20.28 15.58
N SER A 49 -43.94 20.12 16.56
CA SER A 49 -44.83 19.02 16.87
C SER A 49 -44.92 17.85 15.89
N CYS A 50 -44.76 16.67 16.50
CA CYS A 50 -45.50 15.42 16.28
C CYS A 50 -46.54 15.40 15.15
N SER A 51 -46.40 14.44 14.24
CA SER A 51 -47.55 13.71 13.71
C SER A 51 -47.24 12.21 13.73
N ARG A 52 -47.86 11.54 14.71
CA ARG A 52 -47.94 10.09 14.86
C ARG A 52 -49.13 9.64 14.00
N ASN A 53 -48.89 8.85 12.96
CA ASN A 53 -49.94 8.11 12.28
C ASN A 53 -49.80 6.61 12.61
N PRO A 54 -50.69 6.03 13.42
CA PRO A 54 -50.78 4.59 13.61
C PRO A 54 -51.80 4.03 12.63
N ASN A 55 -51.36 3.23 11.66
CA ASN A 55 -52.26 2.28 11.01
C ASN A 55 -51.63 0.88 11.08
N THR A 56 -52.39 0.06 11.80
CA THR A 56 -52.15 -1.33 12.19
C THR A 56 -52.45 -2.30 11.06
N ASN A 57 -51.90 -3.52 11.22
CA ASN A 57 -52.36 -4.83 10.76
C ASN A 57 -51.53 -5.47 9.65
N SER A 58 -50.66 -6.42 10.02
CA SER A 58 -50.90 -7.86 9.80
C SER A 58 -49.69 -8.69 10.25
N ALA A 59 -49.99 -9.86 10.80
CA ALA A 59 -49.11 -10.77 11.53
C ALA A 59 -48.11 -11.54 10.63
N PRO A 60 -47.29 -12.47 11.18
CA PRO A 60 -45.92 -12.76 10.73
C PRO A 60 -45.84 -13.67 9.51
N ASN A 61 -44.81 -13.49 8.69
CA ASN A 61 -44.35 -14.55 7.79
C ASN A 61 -42.86 -14.85 7.99
N LYS A 62 -42.64 -16.06 8.51
CA LYS A 62 -41.42 -16.86 8.51
C LYS A 62 -40.92 -17.02 7.08
N THR A 63 -39.70 -16.61 6.75
CA THR A 63 -38.85 -17.22 5.70
C THR A 63 -37.43 -16.65 5.79
N THR A 64 -36.51 -17.56 6.11
CA THR A 64 -35.15 -17.73 5.56
C THR A 64 -34.33 -16.47 5.27
N LYS A 65 -33.32 -16.18 6.11
CA LYS A 65 -32.12 -15.45 5.67
C LYS A 65 -31.09 -16.45 5.18
N GLU A 66 -31.11 -16.61 3.87
CA GLU A 66 -30.20 -17.36 3.03
C GLU A 66 -28.87 -16.61 2.91
N ALA A 67 -27.79 -17.37 2.83
CA ALA A 67 -26.41 -16.89 2.72
C ALA A 67 -26.18 -16.11 1.43
N GLU A 68 -25.69 -14.88 1.54
CA GLU A 68 -25.26 -14.09 0.39
C GLU A 68 -23.82 -14.46 0.02
N ALA A 69 -23.70 -15.47 -0.84
CA ALA A 69 -22.46 -15.79 -1.53
C ALA A 69 -22.17 -14.68 -2.56
N GLY A 70 -21.22 -13.80 -2.24
CA GLY A 70 -20.76 -12.74 -3.15
C GLY A 70 -20.15 -13.33 -4.41
N LYS A 71 -20.81 -13.13 -5.56
CA LYS A 71 -20.27 -13.41 -6.88
C LYS A 71 -19.30 -12.29 -7.24
N THR A 72 -18.01 -12.60 -7.31
CA THR A 72 -16.99 -11.68 -7.81
C THR A 72 -17.20 -11.52 -9.32
N ASN A 73 -17.70 -10.36 -9.76
CA ASN A 73 -17.74 -10.01 -11.17
C ASN A 73 -16.30 -9.77 -11.64
N LEU A 74 -15.64 -10.82 -12.14
CA LEU A 74 -14.35 -10.69 -12.81
C LEU A 74 -14.60 -10.24 -14.26
N PRO A 75 -13.91 -9.22 -14.76
CA PRO A 75 -14.11 -8.76 -16.14
C PRO A 75 -13.61 -9.80 -17.15
N ASP A 76 -14.36 -9.97 -18.26
CA ASP A 76 -14.00 -10.85 -19.38
C ASP A 76 -12.77 -10.37 -20.17
N ALA A 77 -12.42 -9.08 -20.06
CA ALA A 77 -11.25 -8.49 -20.70
C ALA A 77 -10.31 -7.88 -19.66
N PHE A 78 -9.04 -8.23 -19.77
CA PHE A 78 -7.98 -7.69 -18.92
C PHE A 78 -7.55 -6.31 -19.42
N THR A 79 -7.67 -5.29 -18.57
CA THR A 79 -7.26 -3.90 -18.87
C THR A 79 -6.18 -3.35 -17.93
N ALA A 80 -5.87 -4.05 -16.84
CA ALA A 80 -4.93 -3.53 -15.86
C ALA A 80 -3.47 -3.70 -16.32
N THR A 81 -2.61 -2.81 -15.88
CA THR A 81 -1.16 -2.97 -15.98
C THR A 81 -0.63 -3.35 -14.61
N LEU A 82 0.25 -4.34 -14.57
CA LEU A 82 0.97 -4.72 -13.36
C LEU A 82 2.41 -4.24 -13.45
N ALA A 83 2.90 -3.66 -12.36
CA ALA A 83 4.30 -3.33 -12.21
C ALA A 83 4.88 -4.01 -10.97
N ILE A 84 5.93 -4.80 -11.16
CA ILE A 84 6.55 -5.60 -10.10
C ILE A 84 8.02 -5.24 -10.04
N GLY A 85 8.60 -5.17 -8.85
CA GLY A 85 10.02 -4.86 -8.76
C GLY A 85 10.58 -4.73 -7.36
N SER A 86 11.77 -4.14 -7.31
CA SER A 86 12.53 -3.92 -6.08
C SER A 86 13.32 -2.63 -6.19
N GLY A 87 13.60 -1.99 -5.06
CA GLY A 87 14.46 -0.82 -5.03
C GLY A 87 15.09 -0.55 -3.68
N GLY A 88 15.80 0.58 -3.62
CA GLY A 88 16.48 1.04 -2.43
C GLY A 88 17.95 0.59 -2.38
N GLY A 89 18.39 0.20 -1.19
CA GLY A 89 19.78 -0.12 -0.90
C GLY A 89 20.68 1.12 -0.87
N PHE A 90 21.99 0.90 -0.84
CA PHE A 90 22.97 1.98 -0.74
C PHE A 90 22.90 2.98 -1.91
N THR A 91 22.63 2.49 -3.12
CA THR A 91 22.56 3.33 -4.33
C THR A 91 21.19 3.99 -4.52
N GLY A 92 20.14 3.50 -3.86
CA GLY A 92 18.76 3.93 -4.07
C GLY A 92 18.23 3.63 -5.48
N GLY A 93 18.81 2.64 -6.18
CA GLY A 93 18.35 2.23 -7.50
C GLY A 93 17.06 1.42 -7.44
N THR A 94 16.27 1.45 -8.51
CA THR A 94 15.07 0.62 -8.66
C THR A 94 15.12 -0.16 -9.97
N VAL A 95 14.63 -1.39 -9.93
CA VAL A 95 14.34 -2.22 -11.10
C VAL A 95 12.84 -2.45 -11.12
N ARG A 96 12.18 -2.11 -12.22
CA ARG A 96 10.74 -2.25 -12.41
C ARG A 96 10.47 -3.09 -13.65
N TYR A 97 9.58 -4.06 -13.53
CA TYR A 97 9.07 -4.86 -14.62
C TYR A 97 7.62 -4.45 -14.85
N ILE A 98 7.30 -3.93 -16.04
CA ILE A 98 5.96 -3.50 -16.42
C ILE A 98 5.36 -4.55 -17.33
N ILE A 99 4.15 -5.00 -16.98
CA ILE A 99 3.37 -6.04 -17.64
C ILE A 99 2.04 -5.40 -18.05
N PRO A 100 1.95 -4.85 -19.26
CA PRO A 100 0.70 -4.30 -19.77
C PRO A 100 -0.29 -5.41 -20.17
N PRO A 101 -1.56 -5.06 -20.48
CA PRO A 101 -2.57 -6.00 -20.96
C PRO A 101 -2.24 -6.74 -22.26
N ASP A 102 -1.28 -6.23 -23.03
CA ASP A 102 -0.79 -6.88 -24.23
C ASP A 102 0.23 -7.99 -23.94
N GLY A 103 0.68 -8.13 -22.69
CA GLY A 103 1.67 -9.12 -22.26
C GLY A 103 3.12 -8.79 -22.63
N LYS A 104 3.41 -7.62 -23.21
CA LYS A 104 4.77 -7.23 -23.60
C LYS A 104 5.54 -6.69 -22.40
N VAL A 105 6.35 -7.55 -21.78
CA VAL A 105 7.05 -7.21 -20.54
C VAL A 105 8.25 -6.31 -20.83
N THR A 106 8.33 -5.18 -20.13
CA THR A 106 9.46 -4.25 -20.20
C THR A 106 10.14 -4.12 -18.85
N ARG A 107 11.46 -3.92 -18.85
CA ARG A 107 12.26 -3.64 -17.65
C ARG A 107 12.77 -2.22 -17.71
N ILE A 108 12.64 -1.50 -16.60
CA ILE A 108 13.16 -0.13 -16.41
C ILE A 108 14.09 -0.11 -15.21
N ARG A 109 15.27 0.51 -15.38
CA ARG A 109 16.24 0.74 -14.29
C ARG A 109 16.51 2.23 -14.10
N THR A 110 16.39 2.74 -12.88
CA THR A 110 16.47 4.20 -12.62
C THR A 110 17.89 4.77 -12.69
N LYS A 111 18.93 3.92 -12.55
CA LYS A 111 20.33 4.36 -12.52
C LYS A 111 21.03 4.32 -13.88
N VAL A 112 20.34 3.88 -14.92
CA VAL A 112 20.88 3.78 -16.28
C VAL A 112 19.97 4.60 -17.20
N PRO A 113 20.46 5.71 -17.79
CA PRO A 113 19.67 6.51 -18.72
C PRO A 113 19.18 5.64 -19.89
N GLN A 114 17.90 5.73 -20.22
CA GLN A 114 17.26 5.01 -21.32
C GLN A 114 17.32 3.47 -21.25
N ASP A 115 17.51 2.89 -20.06
CA ASP A 115 17.49 1.43 -19.89
C ASP A 115 16.06 0.89 -19.76
N THR A 116 15.28 1.08 -20.84
CA THR A 116 14.01 0.39 -21.05
C THR A 116 14.27 -0.77 -22.01
N THR A 117 14.29 -1.99 -21.49
CA THR A 117 14.50 -3.20 -22.30
C THR A 117 13.19 -3.98 -22.40
N VAL A 118 12.80 -4.40 -23.60
CA VAL A 118 11.75 -5.42 -23.77
C VAL A 118 12.37 -6.77 -23.40
N LEU A 119 11.76 -7.49 -22.46
CA LEU A 119 12.28 -8.79 -22.02
C LEU A 119 11.69 -9.93 -22.83
N LYS A 120 10.36 -10.02 -22.84
CA LYS A 120 9.64 -11.09 -23.50
C LYS A 120 8.16 -10.75 -23.68
N GLN A 121 7.50 -11.60 -24.45
CA GLN A 121 6.05 -11.61 -24.62
C GLN A 121 5.47 -12.74 -23.76
N LEU A 122 4.54 -12.41 -22.85
CA LEU A 122 3.76 -13.43 -22.15
C LEU A 122 2.67 -13.98 -23.05
N SER A 123 2.40 -15.28 -22.90
CA SER A 123 1.22 -15.90 -23.50
C SER A 123 -0.05 -15.41 -22.81
N GLU A 124 -1.17 -15.48 -23.53
CA GLU A 124 -2.49 -15.10 -22.99
C GLU A 124 -2.82 -15.89 -21.72
N LYS A 125 -2.54 -17.20 -21.70
CA LYS A 125 -2.77 -18.05 -20.52
C LYS A 125 -1.98 -17.60 -19.29
N GLU A 126 -0.70 -17.25 -19.47
CA GLU A 126 0.14 -16.76 -18.38
C GLU A 126 -0.39 -15.42 -17.85
N LEU A 127 -0.78 -14.52 -18.76
CA LEU A 127 -1.31 -13.21 -18.42
C LEU A 127 -2.64 -13.30 -17.66
N THR A 128 -3.58 -14.10 -18.16
CA THR A 128 -4.86 -14.34 -17.50
C THR A 128 -4.67 -14.95 -16.12
N THR A 129 -3.75 -15.91 -15.97
CA THR A 129 -3.45 -16.53 -14.68
C THR A 129 -2.91 -15.50 -13.69
N LEU A 130 -1.91 -14.73 -14.12
CA LEU A 130 -1.25 -13.72 -13.28
C LEU A 130 -2.24 -12.63 -12.86
N GLN A 131 -3.12 -12.21 -13.76
CA GLN A 131 -4.15 -11.23 -13.43
C GLN A 131 -5.23 -11.78 -12.50
N HIS A 132 -5.69 -13.00 -12.75
CA HIS A 132 -6.71 -13.61 -11.91
C HIS A 132 -6.20 -13.78 -10.47
N ASP A 133 -4.94 -14.20 -10.32
CA ASP A 133 -4.28 -14.27 -9.01
C ASP A 133 -4.21 -12.88 -8.34
N ALA A 134 -3.86 -11.83 -9.07
CA ALA A 134 -3.82 -10.46 -8.54
C ALA A 134 -5.19 -9.99 -8.02
N LEU A 135 -6.26 -10.29 -8.75
CA LEU A 135 -7.63 -9.97 -8.34
C LEU A 135 -8.11 -10.82 -7.17
N LYS A 136 -7.76 -12.12 -7.15
CA LYS A 136 -8.07 -13.03 -6.06
C LYS A 136 -7.44 -12.58 -4.74
N LEU A 137 -6.21 -12.06 -4.81
CA LEU A 137 -5.50 -11.46 -3.67
C LEU A 137 -5.98 -10.04 -3.35
N ARG A 138 -6.88 -9.47 -4.17
CA ARG A 138 -7.38 -8.09 -4.04
C ARG A 138 -6.27 -7.06 -4.01
N LEU A 139 -5.24 -7.24 -4.86
CA LEU A 139 -4.11 -6.32 -4.93
C LEU A 139 -4.52 -4.90 -5.37
N ASN A 140 -5.66 -4.75 -6.03
CA ASN A 140 -6.26 -3.48 -6.36
C ASN A 140 -6.81 -2.70 -5.15
N GLN A 141 -7.02 -3.36 -4.01
CA GLN A 141 -7.61 -2.78 -2.79
C GLN A 141 -6.72 -2.93 -1.55
N MET A 142 -5.73 -3.83 -1.59
CA MET A 142 -4.87 -4.13 -0.46
C MET A 142 -4.00 -2.94 -0.06
N SER A 143 -4.16 -2.46 1.17
CA SER A 143 -3.25 -1.45 1.74
C SER A 143 -2.16 -2.14 2.55
N PHE A 144 -0.93 -2.12 2.05
CA PHE A 144 0.24 -2.61 2.77
C PHE A 144 1.48 -1.83 2.33
N ARG A 145 1.99 -0.95 3.20
CA ARG A 145 3.07 0.00 2.88
C ARG A 145 4.12 0.03 3.99
N PHE A 146 4.95 -1.00 4.04
CA PHE A 146 6.04 -1.16 5.01
C PHE A 146 7.40 -1.33 4.31
N PRO A 147 7.88 -0.31 3.57
CA PRO A 147 9.18 -0.37 2.90
C PRO A 147 10.32 -0.44 3.93
N GLY A 148 11.37 -1.17 3.59
CA GLY A 148 12.66 -1.11 4.28
C GLY A 148 13.69 -0.31 3.48
N ASN A 149 14.94 -0.31 3.94
CA ASN A 149 16.07 0.25 3.16
C ASN A 149 16.19 -0.44 1.78
N LEU A 150 15.99 -1.76 1.75
CA LEU A 150 15.69 -2.52 0.55
C LEU A 150 14.20 -2.84 0.60
N TYR A 151 13.50 -2.65 -0.51
CA TYR A 151 12.07 -2.89 -0.59
C TYR A 151 11.67 -3.54 -1.91
N TYR A 152 10.51 -4.17 -1.88
CA TYR A 152 9.85 -4.81 -3.00
C TYR A 152 8.46 -4.21 -3.16
N PHE A 153 7.93 -4.25 -4.37
CA PHE A 153 6.60 -3.73 -4.62
C PHE A 153 5.86 -4.50 -5.71
N ILE A 154 4.53 -4.45 -5.58
CA ILE A 154 3.58 -4.78 -6.65
C ILE A 154 2.65 -3.58 -6.78
N GLU A 155 2.53 -3.09 -7.99
CA GLU A 155 1.60 -2.03 -8.38
C GLU A 155 0.57 -2.60 -9.34
N TYR A 156 -0.69 -2.33 -9.03
CA TYR A 156 -1.86 -2.64 -9.83
C TYR A 156 -2.45 -1.33 -10.35
N SER A 157 -2.51 -1.17 -11.66
CA SER A 157 -3.00 0.06 -12.31
C SER A 157 -4.11 -0.29 -13.31
N ASP A 158 -5.33 0.16 -13.09
CA ASP A 158 -6.47 -0.03 -14.01
C ASP A 158 -7.25 1.28 -14.16
N LYS A 159 -7.24 1.85 -15.37
CA LYS A 159 -7.84 3.16 -15.68
C LYS A 159 -7.37 4.23 -14.68
N ASP A 160 -8.24 4.67 -13.77
CA ASP A 160 -7.99 5.72 -12.78
C ASP A 160 -7.58 5.16 -11.40
N LEU A 161 -7.52 3.84 -11.24
CA LEU A 161 -7.13 3.17 -10.00
C LEU A 161 -5.68 2.72 -10.07
N THR A 162 -4.84 3.27 -9.19
CA THR A 162 -3.48 2.77 -8.95
C THR A 162 -3.34 2.41 -7.49
N ASN A 163 -3.01 1.15 -7.21
CA ASN A 163 -2.67 0.70 -5.86
C ASN A 163 -1.29 0.06 -5.83
N THR A 164 -0.52 0.35 -4.79
CA THR A 164 0.84 -0.17 -4.64
C THR A 164 0.99 -0.82 -3.28
N ILE A 165 1.34 -2.10 -3.29
CA ILE A 165 1.78 -2.87 -2.13
C ILE A 165 3.31 -2.75 -2.05
N THR A 166 3.84 -2.42 -0.88
CA THR A 166 5.29 -2.24 -0.68
C THR A 166 5.72 -2.86 0.65
N TRP A 167 6.80 -3.65 0.62
CA TRP A 167 7.33 -4.33 1.79
C TRP A 167 8.87 -4.37 1.78
N GLY A 168 9.47 -4.66 2.92
CA GLY A 168 10.93 -4.70 3.10
C GLY A 168 11.35 -4.44 4.56
N ASP A 169 10.44 -3.90 5.38
CA ASP A 169 10.60 -3.86 6.82
C ASP A 169 10.51 -5.29 7.42
N ARG A 170 11.51 -5.67 8.21
CA ARG A 170 11.59 -6.98 8.86
C ARG A 170 10.56 -7.16 9.97
N ASN A 171 10.09 -6.07 10.57
CA ASN A 171 9.09 -6.12 11.64
C ASN A 171 7.67 -6.23 11.10
N ASN A 172 7.47 -5.92 9.82
CA ASN A 172 6.18 -5.93 9.15
C ASN A 172 6.29 -6.75 7.86
N PRO A 173 6.40 -8.08 7.94
CA PRO A 173 6.47 -8.95 6.77
C PRO A 173 5.15 -8.89 5.99
N VAL A 174 5.27 -8.95 4.66
CA VAL A 174 4.12 -9.01 3.75
C VAL A 174 3.34 -10.32 3.95
N PRO A 175 2.02 -10.37 3.72
CA PRO A 175 1.28 -11.61 3.74
C PRO A 175 1.92 -12.70 2.84
N PRO A 176 2.02 -13.96 3.28
CA PRO A 176 2.68 -15.03 2.53
C PRO A 176 2.18 -15.18 1.10
N ASP A 177 0.86 -15.12 0.88
CA ASP A 177 0.26 -15.28 -0.45
C ASP A 177 0.70 -14.19 -1.44
N VAL A 178 0.98 -12.98 -0.94
CA VAL A 178 1.50 -11.85 -1.74
C VAL A 178 2.97 -12.07 -2.07
N GLN A 179 3.76 -12.57 -1.11
CA GLN A 179 5.15 -12.96 -1.36
C GLN A 179 5.24 -14.08 -2.40
N ASP A 180 4.37 -15.08 -2.31
CA ASP A 180 4.32 -16.19 -3.26
C ASP A 180 3.89 -15.72 -4.65
N PHE A 181 2.90 -14.83 -4.73
CA PHE A 181 2.54 -14.18 -5.99
C PHE A 181 3.72 -13.43 -6.60
N TYR A 182 4.42 -12.61 -5.80
CA TYR A 182 5.62 -11.90 -6.25
C TYR A 182 6.66 -12.86 -6.82
N ASN A 183 6.97 -13.93 -6.08
CA ASN A 183 7.97 -14.92 -6.49
C ASN A 183 7.57 -15.57 -7.81
N ARG A 184 6.33 -16.07 -7.93
CA ARG A 184 5.84 -16.68 -9.18
C ARG A 184 5.89 -15.72 -10.36
N ALA A 185 5.48 -14.47 -10.15
CA ALA A 185 5.54 -13.45 -11.19
C ALA A 185 6.99 -13.15 -11.61
N MET A 186 7.92 -13.05 -10.68
CA MET A 186 9.34 -12.84 -10.97
C MET A 186 9.96 -14.02 -11.71
N THR A 187 9.69 -15.26 -11.29
CA THR A 187 10.09 -16.48 -12.00
C THR A 187 9.53 -16.49 -13.42
N LEU A 188 8.25 -16.14 -13.57
CA LEU A 188 7.64 -16.03 -14.89
C LEU A 188 8.37 -14.99 -15.74
N ILE A 189 8.63 -13.79 -15.24
CA ILE A 189 9.18 -12.67 -16.02
C ILE A 189 10.63 -12.91 -16.45
N ILE A 190 11.47 -13.38 -15.53
CA ILE A 190 12.93 -13.43 -15.71
C ILE A 190 13.39 -14.83 -16.14
N GLY A 191 12.64 -15.87 -15.76
CA GLY A 191 13.14 -17.25 -15.76
C GLY A 191 14.20 -17.42 -14.69
N GLU A 192 14.14 -18.47 -13.87
CA GLU A 192 15.39 -18.98 -13.31
C GLU A 192 16.17 -19.59 -14.48
N GLU A 193 17.37 -19.07 -14.76
CA GLU A 193 18.39 -19.83 -15.51
C GLU A 193 18.86 -21.03 -14.69
#